data_AF-A0A2E0YF82-F1
#
_entry.id   AF-A0A2E0YF82-F1
#
_cell.length_a   1.000
_cell.length_b   1.000
_cell.length_c   1.000
_cell.angle_alpha   90.00
_cell.angle_beta   90.00
_cell.angle_gamma   90.00
#
_symmetry.space_group_name_H-M   'P 1'
#
loop_
_entity.id
_entity.type
_entity.pdbx_description
1 polymer ?
#
loop_
_entity_poly.entity_id
_entity_poly.type
_entity_poly.pdbx_seq_one_letter_code
_entity_poly.pdbx_strand_id
1 'polypeptide(L)'
;MFGGDPNQMLFQLENYYREGRLELAEVLSTQLTESLSALKSRNQDQQLMLVKSLFFLSQILQARGKTKNAAKSIKQLVKERKKILKSFPETSNISELVEDYRCGAKIFSDLGKKNASKKWFKKCLNHSPNHIAALTEMIELHGATKTTLKRMETLVEKSGPVILHNEVFVIQPMGEPEIDANRVAAAVGGNIGEKILSDIEAIKSGNMAKNARIAKALDSLKPTMDYHEYSGNQ
;
A
#
# COMPACT_ATOMS: atom_id res chain seq x y z
N MET A 1 25.82 -19.94 14.62
CA MET A 1 25.26 -19.27 13.42
C MET A 1 24.29 -20.24 12.78
N PHE A 2 23.01 -19.91 12.63
CA PHE A 2 22.06 -20.79 11.93
C PHE A 2 22.32 -20.66 10.42
N GLY A 3 23.04 -21.65 9.86
CA GLY A 3 23.32 -21.77 8.42
C GLY A 3 22.16 -22.39 7.65
N GLY A 4 20.97 -21.79 7.75
CA GLY A 4 19.79 -22.22 7.00
C GLY A 4 19.76 -21.63 5.59
N ASP A 5 19.03 -22.30 4.68
CA ASP A 5 18.72 -21.75 3.36
C ASP A 5 17.96 -20.41 3.52
N PRO A 6 18.44 -19.30 2.93
CA PRO A 6 17.78 -18.00 3.02
C PRO A 6 16.29 -18.03 2.65
N ASN A 7 15.86 -18.92 1.74
CA ASN A 7 14.45 -18.99 1.34
C ASN A 7 13.58 -19.55 2.46
N GLN A 8 14.06 -20.60 3.13
CA GLN A 8 13.38 -21.16 4.29
C GLN A 8 13.31 -20.14 5.44
N MET A 9 14.38 -19.38 5.65
CA MET A 9 14.40 -18.30 6.65
C MET A 9 13.37 -17.22 6.32
N LEU A 10 13.26 -16.81 5.05
CA LEU A 10 12.27 -15.82 4.63
C LEU A 10 10.84 -16.33 4.82
N PHE A 11 10.56 -17.58 4.44
CA PHE A 11 9.27 -18.22 4.66
C PHE A 11 8.89 -18.29 6.14
N GLN A 12 9.83 -18.69 7.01
CA GLN A 12 9.61 -18.70 8.46
C GLN A 12 9.37 -17.30 9.03
N LEU A 13 10.11 -16.29 8.53
CA LEU A 13 9.92 -14.89 8.91
C LEU A 13 8.49 -14.41 8.59
N GLU A 14 7.98 -14.71 7.40
CA GLU A 14 6.62 -14.33 7.00
C GLU A 14 5.57 -14.97 7.90
N ASN A 15 5.77 -16.23 8.30
CA ASN A 15 4.87 -16.91 9.24
C ASN A 15 4.92 -16.29 10.64
N TYR A 16 6.11 -16.04 11.20
CA TYR A 16 6.23 -15.37 12.50
C TYR A 16 5.61 -13.97 12.49
N TYR A 17 5.77 -13.23 11.40
CA TYR A 17 5.14 -11.92 11.24
C TYR A 17 3.61 -12.04 11.21
N ARG A 18 3.06 -12.99 10.43
CA ARG A 18 1.61 -13.22 10.33
C ARG A 18 1.00 -13.67 11.66
N GLU A 19 1.73 -14.49 12.41
CA GLU A 19 1.32 -14.98 13.74
C GLU A 19 1.52 -13.93 14.86
N GLY A 20 2.05 -12.75 14.54
CA GLY A 20 2.30 -11.70 15.54
C GLY A 20 3.45 -12.00 16.50
N ARG A 21 4.31 -13.00 16.21
CA ARG A 21 5.49 -13.35 17.01
C ARG A 21 6.65 -12.40 16.72
N LEU A 22 6.47 -11.13 17.07
CA LEU A 22 7.36 -10.05 16.67
C LEU A 22 8.78 -10.18 17.24
N GLU A 23 8.97 -10.82 18.42
CA GLU A 23 10.30 -11.17 18.92
C GLU A 23 11.09 -12.05 17.95
N LEU A 24 10.48 -13.17 17.56
CA LEU A 24 11.12 -14.16 16.69
C LEU A 24 11.32 -13.60 15.29
N ALA A 25 10.31 -12.87 14.78
CA ALA A 25 10.39 -12.20 13.51
C ALA A 25 11.52 -11.14 13.49
N GLU A 26 11.73 -10.39 14.57
CA GLU A 26 12.84 -9.42 14.65
C GLU A 26 14.19 -10.12 14.59
N VAL A 27 14.39 -11.17 15.40
CA VAL A 27 15.66 -11.92 15.42
C VAL A 27 15.96 -12.47 14.02
N LEU A 28 14.97 -13.11 13.40
CA LEU A 28 15.15 -13.76 12.11
C LEU A 28 15.37 -12.75 10.97
N SER A 29 14.59 -11.65 10.94
CA SER A 29 14.76 -10.60 9.93
C SER A 29 16.08 -9.84 10.07
N THR A 30 16.57 -9.66 11.31
CA THR A 30 17.90 -9.07 11.57
C THR A 30 18.99 -9.97 11.03
N GLN A 31 18.98 -11.26 11.40
CA GLN A 31 19.96 -12.24 10.94
C GLN A 31 19.99 -12.38 9.41
N LEU A 32 18.82 -12.46 8.78
CA LEU A 32 18.70 -12.59 7.32
C LEU A 32 19.17 -11.32 6.60
N THR A 33 18.88 -10.13 7.15
CA THR A 33 19.36 -8.87 6.60
C THR A 33 20.88 -8.75 6.70
N GLU A 34 21.46 -9.13 7.85
CA GLU A 34 22.91 -9.10 8.08
C GLU A 34 23.64 -10.08 7.16
N SER A 35 23.15 -11.33 7.06
CA SER A 35 23.76 -12.37 6.22
C SER A 35 23.75 -11.97 4.73
N LEU A 36 22.62 -11.50 4.21
CA LEU A 36 22.50 -11.05 2.82
C LEU A 36 23.31 -9.79 2.56
N SER A 37 23.39 -8.87 3.53
CA SER A 37 24.20 -7.65 3.40
C SER A 37 25.70 -7.94 3.35
N ALA A 38 26.16 -9.00 4.03
CA ALA A 38 27.56 -9.41 4.07
C ALA A 38 28.06 -10.08 2.78
N LEU A 39 27.16 -10.52 1.88
CA LEU A 39 27.54 -11.08 0.59
C LEU A 39 28.25 -10.03 -0.28
N LYS A 40 29.44 -10.39 -0.81
CA LYS A 40 30.26 -9.51 -1.67
C LYS A 40 29.56 -9.12 -2.97
N SER A 41 28.84 -10.07 -3.55
CA SER A 41 27.95 -9.88 -4.70
C SER A 41 26.63 -10.61 -4.41
N ARG A 42 25.53 -10.06 -4.93
CA ARG A 42 24.20 -10.64 -4.81
C ARG A 42 23.61 -10.83 -6.20
N ASN A 43 23.03 -12.00 -6.44
CA ASN A 43 22.16 -12.19 -7.59
C ASN A 43 20.81 -11.47 -7.37
N GLN A 44 19.94 -11.51 -8.38
CA GLN A 44 18.64 -10.86 -8.32
C GLN A 44 17.77 -11.36 -7.17
N ASP A 45 17.69 -12.68 -6.98
CA ASP A 45 16.87 -13.30 -5.93
C ASP A 45 17.36 -12.90 -4.53
N GLN A 46 18.66 -12.98 -4.28
CA GLN A 46 19.26 -12.56 -3.01
C GLN A 46 19.02 -11.07 -2.74
N GLN A 47 19.04 -10.23 -3.78
CA GLN A 47 18.75 -8.81 -3.64
C GLN A 47 17.25 -8.57 -3.33
N LEU A 48 16.34 -9.31 -3.98
CA LEU A 48 14.91 -9.27 -3.68
C LEU A 48 14.61 -9.72 -2.25
N MET A 49 15.25 -10.80 -1.80
CA MET A 49 15.13 -11.32 -0.43
C MET A 49 15.65 -10.31 0.60
N LEU A 50 16.77 -9.64 0.33
CA LEU A 50 17.31 -8.61 1.21
C LEU A 50 16.30 -7.47 1.38
N VAL A 51 15.71 -7.02 0.27
CA VAL A 51 14.73 -5.94 0.27
C VAL A 51 13.44 -6.37 0.99
N LYS A 52 12.93 -7.58 0.77
CA LYS A 52 11.79 -8.12 1.54
C LYS A 52 12.10 -8.19 3.05
N SER A 53 13.27 -8.69 3.41
CA SER A 53 13.71 -8.84 4.80
C SER A 53 13.83 -7.48 5.50
N LEU A 54 14.40 -6.48 4.82
CA LEU A 54 14.50 -5.11 5.30
C LEU A 54 13.12 -4.45 5.48
N PHE A 55 12.17 -4.73 4.59
CA PHE A 55 10.80 -4.25 4.71
C PHE A 55 10.14 -4.81 5.97
N PHE A 56 10.16 -6.12 6.18
CA PHE A 56 9.67 -6.74 7.42
C PHE A 56 10.39 -6.21 8.65
N LEU A 57 11.72 -6.14 8.64
CA LEU A 57 12.50 -5.62 9.76
C LEU A 57 12.09 -4.19 10.11
N SER A 58 11.87 -3.32 9.12
CA SER A 58 11.43 -1.94 9.36
C SER A 58 10.05 -1.87 10.04
N GLN A 59 9.09 -2.69 9.62
CA GLN A 59 7.75 -2.76 10.19
C GLN A 59 7.75 -3.38 11.59
N ILE A 60 8.48 -4.49 11.78
CA ILE A 60 8.61 -5.16 13.08
C ILE A 60 9.23 -4.20 14.10
N LEU A 61 10.33 -3.54 13.74
CA LEU A 61 10.98 -2.58 14.63
C LEU A 61 10.06 -1.39 14.95
N GLN A 62 9.25 -0.93 13.99
CA GLN A 62 8.27 0.13 14.24
C GLN A 62 7.19 -0.33 15.23
N ALA A 63 6.58 -1.50 14.97
CA ALA A 63 5.54 -2.08 15.83
C ALA A 63 6.03 -2.34 17.26
N ARG A 64 7.30 -2.71 17.42
CA ARG A 64 7.95 -2.91 18.74
C ARG A 64 8.46 -1.62 19.39
N GLY A 65 8.13 -0.44 18.86
CA GLY A 65 8.55 0.86 19.41
C GLY A 65 10.04 1.18 19.23
N LYS A 66 10.80 0.35 18.51
CA LYS A 66 12.24 0.56 18.21
C LYS A 66 12.42 1.51 17.01
N THR A 67 11.76 2.67 17.06
CA THR A 67 11.61 3.62 15.94
C THR A 67 12.94 4.14 15.38
N LYS A 68 13.97 4.31 16.21
CA LYS A 68 15.33 4.68 15.76
C LYS A 68 15.94 3.62 14.84
N ASN A 69 15.76 2.34 15.16
CA ASN A 69 16.26 1.23 14.36
C ASN A 69 15.40 1.02 13.11
N ALA A 70 14.07 1.14 13.24
CA ALA A 70 13.15 1.15 12.09
C ALA A 70 13.56 2.21 11.05
N ALA A 71 13.90 3.42 11.51
CA ALA A 71 14.34 4.51 10.65
C ALA A 71 15.70 4.25 9.96
N LYS A 72 16.57 3.43 10.54
CA LYS A 72 17.81 2.98 9.88
C LYS A 72 17.48 1.92 8.82
N SER A 73 16.69 0.91 9.19
CA SER A 73 16.27 -0.17 8.30
C SER A 73 15.56 0.37 7.05
N ILE A 74 14.58 1.26 7.20
CA ILE A 74 13.84 1.81 6.05
C ILE A 74 14.72 2.65 5.10
N LYS A 75 15.75 3.33 5.62
CA LYS A 75 16.72 4.04 4.77
C LYS A 75 17.57 3.06 3.96
N GLN A 76 17.99 1.97 4.57
CA GLN A 76 18.72 0.91 3.89
C GLN A 76 17.82 0.24 2.85
N LEU A 77 16.56 -0.05 3.18
CA LEU A 77 15.56 -0.58 2.27
C LEU A 77 15.46 0.26 0.99
N VAL A 78 15.19 1.55 1.13
CA VAL A 78 15.06 2.47 -0.02
C VAL A 78 16.34 2.51 -0.86
N LYS A 79 17.52 2.41 -0.23
CA LYS A 79 18.80 2.36 -0.94
C LYS A 79 18.92 1.08 -1.77
N GLU A 80 18.58 -0.07 -1.19
CA GLU A 80 18.65 -1.38 -1.85
C GLU A 80 17.55 -1.55 -2.91
N ARG A 81 16.33 -1.04 -2.69
CA ARG A 81 15.23 -1.00 -3.68
C ARG A 81 15.62 -0.20 -4.92
N LYS A 82 16.27 0.96 -4.74
CA LYS A 82 16.78 1.76 -5.86
C LYS A 82 17.85 1.05 -6.69
N LYS A 83 18.64 0.17 -6.06
CA LYS A 83 19.58 -0.68 -6.81
C LYS A 83 18.83 -1.70 -7.65
N ILE A 84 17.79 -2.34 -7.11
CA ILE A 84 16.95 -3.26 -7.89
C ILE A 84 16.36 -2.56 -9.11
N LEU A 85 15.75 -1.38 -8.92
CA LEU A 85 15.17 -0.60 -10.02
C LEU A 85 16.19 -0.24 -11.11
N LYS A 86 17.48 -0.11 -10.76
CA LYS A 86 18.56 0.18 -11.71
C LYS A 86 19.14 -1.08 -12.36
N SER A 87 19.33 -2.14 -11.58
CA SER A 87 20.02 -3.36 -11.99
C SER A 87 19.10 -4.39 -12.66
N PHE A 88 17.81 -4.38 -12.34
CA PHE A 88 16.83 -5.37 -12.80
C PHE A 88 15.50 -4.69 -13.25
N PRO A 89 15.56 -3.70 -14.17
CA PRO A 89 14.41 -2.85 -14.51
C PRO A 89 13.18 -3.64 -14.98
N GLU A 90 13.37 -4.70 -15.77
CA GLU A 90 12.30 -5.50 -16.38
C GLU A 90 11.39 -6.22 -15.36
N THR A 91 11.90 -6.49 -14.18
CA THR A 91 11.19 -7.25 -13.12
C THR A 91 10.81 -6.38 -11.93
N SER A 92 11.20 -5.10 -11.94
CA SER A 92 11.09 -4.22 -10.80
C SER A 92 9.93 -3.23 -10.98
N ASN A 93 9.19 -2.98 -9.91
CA ASN A 93 8.07 -2.04 -9.94
C ASN A 93 8.36 -0.83 -9.05
N ILE A 94 8.15 0.37 -9.59
CA ILE A 94 8.25 1.62 -8.84
C ILE A 94 7.26 1.68 -7.67
N SER A 95 6.12 0.98 -7.76
CA SER A 95 5.09 0.94 -6.71
C SER A 95 5.64 0.45 -5.36
N GLU A 96 6.56 -0.51 -5.37
CA GLU A 96 7.19 -0.98 -4.13
C GLU A 96 8.04 0.11 -3.46
N LEU A 97 8.75 0.92 -4.25
CA LEU A 97 9.50 2.06 -3.73
C LEU A 97 8.56 3.14 -3.17
N VAL A 98 7.38 3.30 -3.78
CA VAL A 98 6.35 4.23 -3.31
C VAL A 98 5.87 3.80 -1.92
N GLU A 99 5.56 2.52 -1.72
CA GLU A 99 5.17 1.97 -0.42
C GLU A 99 6.30 2.05 0.62
N ASP A 100 7.56 1.85 0.22
CA ASP A 100 8.71 2.07 1.12
C ASP A 100 8.77 3.53 1.63
N TYR A 101 8.48 4.51 0.75
CA TYR A 101 8.41 5.91 1.15
C TYR A 101 7.24 6.19 2.09
N ARG A 102 6.08 5.59 1.83
CA ARG A 102 4.90 5.71 2.69
C ARG A 102 5.15 5.12 4.08
N CYS A 103 5.70 3.91 4.15
CA CYS A 103 6.12 3.25 5.38
C CYS A 103 7.14 4.11 6.15
N GLY A 104 8.19 4.58 5.47
CA GLY A 104 9.19 5.42 6.11
C GLY A 104 8.65 6.75 6.60
N ALA A 105 7.66 7.35 5.92
CA ALA A 105 7.02 8.56 6.40
C ALA A 105 6.34 8.36 7.77
N LYS A 106 5.67 7.21 7.97
CA LYS A 106 5.08 6.82 9.26
C LYS A 106 6.17 6.63 10.33
N ILE A 107 7.23 5.87 10.01
CA ILE A 107 8.37 5.66 10.92
C ILE A 107 9.02 6.99 11.36
N PHE A 108 9.20 7.96 10.45
CA PHE A 108 9.74 9.27 10.83
C PHE A 108 8.76 10.10 11.66
N SER A 109 7.46 9.90 11.48
CA SER A 109 6.44 10.53 12.32
C SER A 109 6.54 10.01 13.75
N ASP A 110 6.59 8.69 13.93
CA ASP A 110 6.71 8.03 15.24
C ASP A 110 8.02 8.38 15.95
N LEU A 111 9.08 8.65 15.17
CA LEU A 111 10.35 9.14 15.69
C LEU A 111 10.31 10.64 16.11
N GLY A 112 9.18 11.33 15.94
CA GLY A 112 9.01 12.76 16.22
C GLY A 112 9.61 13.69 15.15
N LYS A 113 10.09 13.15 14.01
CA LYS A 113 10.74 13.92 12.95
C LYS A 113 9.74 14.36 11.88
N LYS A 114 8.83 15.27 12.25
CA LYS A 114 7.73 15.77 11.38
C LYS A 114 8.20 16.21 9.98
N ASN A 115 9.27 17.01 9.89
CA ASN A 115 9.79 17.48 8.61
C ASN A 115 10.32 16.34 7.72
N ALA A 116 10.95 15.33 8.32
CA ALA A 116 11.40 14.15 7.58
C ALA A 116 10.21 13.32 7.09
N SER A 117 9.19 13.11 7.94
CA SER A 117 7.95 12.43 7.57
C SER A 117 7.26 13.11 6.38
N LYS A 118 7.01 14.43 6.45
CA LYS A 118 6.45 15.21 5.34
C LYS A 118 7.27 15.09 4.05
N LYS A 119 8.61 15.12 4.15
CA LYS A 119 9.49 14.95 2.98
C LYS A 119 9.34 13.57 2.35
N TRP A 120 9.14 12.52 3.14
CA TRP A 120 8.95 11.16 2.64
C TRP A 120 7.57 10.96 2.02
N PHE A 121 6.51 11.50 2.61
CA PHE A 121 5.19 11.54 1.96
C PHE A 121 5.24 12.29 0.63
N LYS A 122 5.93 13.43 0.56
CA LYS A 122 6.12 14.15 -0.72
C LYS A 122 6.83 13.29 -1.77
N LYS A 123 7.84 12.48 -1.38
CA LYS A 123 8.49 11.55 -2.33
C LYS A 123 7.52 10.47 -2.82
N CYS A 124 6.75 9.88 -1.91
CA CYS A 124 5.68 8.93 -2.24
C CYS A 124 4.73 9.55 -3.29
N LEU A 125 4.20 10.73 -2.98
CA LEU A 125 3.23 11.46 -3.81
C LEU A 125 3.79 12.07 -5.10
N ASN A 126 5.12 12.15 -5.25
CA ASN A 126 5.77 12.55 -6.49
C ASN A 126 5.91 11.36 -7.46
N HIS A 127 6.12 10.16 -6.92
CA HIS A 127 6.22 8.93 -7.71
C HIS A 127 4.85 8.33 -8.04
N SER A 128 3.89 8.41 -7.11
CA SER A 128 2.47 8.16 -7.39
C SER A 128 1.62 9.36 -6.93
N PRO A 129 1.24 10.25 -7.86
CA PRO A 129 0.38 11.38 -7.55
C PRO A 129 -1.03 11.02 -7.08
N ASN A 130 -1.51 9.82 -7.41
CA ASN A 130 -2.87 9.34 -7.13
C ASN A 130 -2.98 8.47 -5.89
N HIS A 131 -1.90 8.34 -5.12
CA HIS A 131 -1.84 7.48 -3.95
C HIS A 131 -2.67 8.04 -2.77
N ILE A 132 -3.97 7.75 -2.75
CA ILE A 132 -4.90 8.22 -1.71
C ILE A 132 -4.44 7.82 -0.33
N ALA A 133 -3.93 6.60 -0.16
CA ALA A 133 -3.54 6.13 1.16
C ALA A 133 -2.40 6.96 1.78
N ALA A 134 -1.39 7.34 0.98
CA ALA A 134 -0.32 8.21 1.43
C ALA A 134 -0.80 9.63 1.75
N LEU A 135 -1.75 10.17 0.96
CA LEU A 135 -2.31 11.49 1.23
C LEU A 135 -3.19 11.48 2.50
N THR A 136 -3.96 10.41 2.72
CA THR A 136 -4.80 10.22 3.91
C THR A 136 -3.94 10.17 5.17
N GLU A 137 -2.94 9.29 5.19
CA GLU A 137 -2.00 9.16 6.31
C GLU A 137 -1.21 10.46 6.56
N MET A 138 -0.87 11.20 5.49
CA MET A 138 -0.22 12.50 5.64
C MET A 138 -1.12 13.53 6.33
N ILE A 139 -2.41 13.57 6.00
CA ILE A 139 -3.39 14.46 6.64
C ILE A 139 -3.63 14.05 8.10
N GLU A 140 -3.81 12.75 8.37
CA GLU A 140 -3.99 12.21 9.72
C GLU A 140 -2.80 12.58 10.64
N LEU A 141 -1.57 12.44 10.15
CA LEU A 141 -0.37 12.66 10.97
C LEU A 141 0.04 14.13 11.11
N HIS A 142 -0.23 14.96 10.10
CA HIS A 142 0.32 16.33 10.03
C HIS A 142 -0.74 17.44 9.96
N GLY A 143 -2.01 17.06 9.94
CA GLY A 143 -3.13 17.98 9.77
C GLY A 143 -3.40 18.31 8.30
N ALA A 144 -4.65 18.69 8.04
CA ALA A 144 -5.11 19.13 6.74
C ALA A 144 -4.66 20.58 6.45
N THR A 145 -4.37 20.85 5.18
CA THR A 145 -4.18 22.20 4.63
C THR A 145 -5.15 22.39 3.47
N LYS A 146 -5.45 23.64 3.11
CA LYS A 146 -6.31 23.95 1.95
C LYS A 146 -5.83 23.26 0.66
N THR A 147 -4.51 23.15 0.47
CA THR A 147 -3.92 22.48 -0.70
C THR A 147 -4.09 20.96 -0.66
N THR A 148 -3.88 20.33 0.51
CA THR A 148 -4.02 18.87 0.63
C THR A 148 -5.48 18.44 0.58
N LEU A 149 -6.41 19.24 1.13
CA LEU A 149 -7.85 18.97 1.04
C LEU A 149 -8.31 19.03 -0.41
N LYS A 150 -8.05 20.13 -1.13
CA LYS A 150 -8.38 20.23 -2.56
C LYS A 150 -7.83 19.07 -3.39
N ARG A 151 -6.59 18.64 -3.10
CA ARG A 151 -5.99 17.48 -3.76
C ARG A 151 -6.74 16.20 -3.41
N MET A 152 -7.09 16.00 -2.14
CA MET A 152 -7.85 14.82 -1.69
C MET A 152 -9.21 14.75 -2.37
N GLU A 153 -9.94 15.87 -2.41
CA GLU A 153 -11.24 15.99 -3.08
C GLU A 153 -11.16 15.53 -4.55
N THR A 154 -10.21 16.09 -5.31
CA THR A 154 -9.98 15.71 -6.71
C THR A 154 -9.60 14.24 -6.88
N LEU A 155 -8.83 13.68 -5.94
CA LEU A 155 -8.42 12.28 -6.02
C LEU A 155 -9.58 11.34 -5.71
N VAL A 156 -10.37 11.62 -4.68
CA VAL A 156 -11.55 10.83 -4.31
C VAL A 156 -12.53 10.77 -5.47
N GLU A 157 -12.83 11.91 -6.09
CA GLU A 157 -13.73 11.96 -7.26
C GLU A 157 -13.25 11.08 -8.43
N LYS A 158 -11.93 10.94 -8.60
CA LYS A 158 -11.33 10.12 -9.65
C LYS A 158 -11.16 8.65 -9.29
N SER A 159 -11.31 8.29 -8.02
CA SER A 159 -10.99 6.95 -7.53
C SER A 159 -12.10 5.93 -7.72
N GLY A 160 -13.27 6.38 -8.17
CA GLY A 160 -14.44 5.54 -8.35
C GLY A 160 -15.28 5.42 -7.07
N PRO A 161 -16.33 4.59 -7.10
CA PRO A 161 -17.27 4.47 -5.99
C PRO A 161 -16.65 3.73 -4.80
N VAL A 162 -17.27 3.90 -3.62
CA VAL A 162 -17.04 3.01 -2.48
C VAL A 162 -17.47 1.60 -2.86
N ILE A 163 -16.68 0.60 -2.47
CA ILE A 163 -16.99 -0.82 -2.64
C ILE A 163 -16.87 -1.55 -1.30
N LEU A 164 -17.64 -2.61 -1.13
CA LEU A 164 -17.50 -3.56 -0.02
C LEU A 164 -16.61 -4.71 -0.46
N HIS A 165 -15.42 -4.83 0.15
CA HIS A 165 -14.44 -5.87 -0.12
C HIS A 165 -13.99 -6.49 1.21
N ASN A 166 -14.08 -7.82 1.33
CA ASN A 166 -13.76 -8.56 2.57
C ASN A 166 -14.39 -7.95 3.82
N GLU A 167 -15.68 -7.61 3.74
CA GLU A 167 -16.47 -7.00 4.83
C GLU A 167 -16.05 -5.57 5.22
N VAL A 168 -15.09 -4.96 4.51
CA VAL A 168 -14.64 -3.59 4.74
C VAL A 168 -15.04 -2.69 3.56
N PHE A 169 -15.49 -1.48 3.88
CA PHE A 169 -15.76 -0.45 2.87
C PHE A 169 -14.46 0.20 2.44
N VAL A 170 -14.12 0.11 1.15
CA VAL A 170 -12.86 0.60 0.62
C VAL A 170 -13.06 1.49 -0.60
N ILE A 171 -12.09 2.37 -0.82
CA ILE A 171 -11.86 3.09 -2.07
C ILE A 171 -10.60 2.50 -2.68
N GLN A 172 -10.66 2.11 -3.96
CA GLN A 172 -9.53 1.54 -4.68
C GLN A 172 -9.34 2.27 -6.02
N PRO A 173 -8.48 3.30 -6.07
CA PRO A 173 -8.12 3.93 -7.33
C PRO A 173 -7.45 2.93 -8.26
N MET A 174 -7.59 3.11 -9.57
CA MET A 174 -7.01 2.21 -10.56
C MET A 174 -5.48 2.17 -10.43
N GLY A 175 -4.92 0.98 -10.17
CA GLY A 175 -3.48 0.77 -10.05
C GLY A 175 -2.88 1.16 -8.69
N GLU A 176 -3.72 1.56 -7.73
CA GLU A 176 -3.30 2.01 -6.39
C GLU A 176 -3.84 1.04 -5.31
N PRO A 177 -3.23 1.02 -4.11
CA PRO A 177 -3.71 0.20 -3.01
C PRO A 177 -5.11 0.63 -2.55
N GLU A 178 -5.89 -0.35 -2.08
CA GLU A 178 -7.16 -0.10 -1.41
C GLU A 178 -6.95 0.65 -0.08
N ILE A 179 -7.90 1.50 0.28
CA ILE A 179 -7.93 2.19 1.56
C ILE A 179 -9.35 2.22 2.13
N ASP A 180 -9.45 2.07 3.45
CA ASP A 180 -10.70 2.22 4.19
C ASP A 180 -11.40 3.55 3.89
N ALA A 181 -12.62 3.45 3.36
CA ALA A 181 -13.43 4.58 2.96
C ALA A 181 -13.76 5.50 4.15
N ASN A 182 -13.93 4.98 5.36
CA ASN A 182 -14.19 5.78 6.56
C ASN A 182 -13.00 6.67 6.92
N ARG A 183 -11.77 6.15 6.76
CA ARG A 183 -10.55 6.93 6.99
C ARG A 183 -10.42 8.06 5.99
N VAL A 184 -10.71 7.79 4.71
CA VAL A 184 -10.71 8.82 3.67
C VAL A 184 -11.78 9.87 3.95
N ALA A 185 -12.99 9.46 4.33
CA ALA A 185 -14.08 10.38 4.70
C ALA A 185 -13.69 11.29 5.86
N ALA A 186 -13.08 10.74 6.91
CA ALA A 186 -12.60 11.51 8.06
C ALA A 186 -11.47 12.49 7.69
N ALA A 187 -10.57 12.10 6.78
CA ALA A 187 -9.45 12.95 6.37
C ALA A 187 -9.86 14.08 5.42
N VAL A 188 -10.82 13.86 4.52
CA VAL A 188 -11.30 14.89 3.58
C VAL A 188 -12.34 15.80 4.22
N GLY A 189 -13.25 15.25 5.02
CA GLY A 189 -14.37 15.98 5.63
C GLY A 189 -15.30 16.65 4.61
N GLY A 190 -16.17 17.54 5.12
CA GLY A 190 -17.11 18.33 4.32
C GLY A 190 -18.01 17.47 3.42
N ASN A 191 -18.50 18.08 2.33
CA ASN A 191 -19.45 17.44 1.43
C ASN A 191 -18.94 16.12 0.82
N ILE A 192 -17.63 16.01 0.57
CA ILE A 192 -17.05 14.79 -0.02
C ILE A 192 -16.96 13.68 1.02
N GLY A 193 -16.60 14.00 2.26
CA GLY A 193 -16.64 13.04 3.36
C GLY A 193 -18.06 12.54 3.63
N GLU A 194 -19.03 13.46 3.67
CA GLU A 194 -20.46 13.14 3.82
C GLU A 194 -20.97 12.24 2.69
N LYS A 195 -20.56 12.52 1.44
CA LYS A 195 -20.89 11.67 0.29
C LYS A 195 -20.36 10.25 0.45
N ILE A 196 -19.09 10.08 0.86
CA ILE A 196 -18.52 8.74 1.10
C ILE A 196 -19.32 8.00 2.16
N LEU A 197 -19.69 8.67 3.26
CA LEU A 197 -20.48 8.05 4.32
C LEU A 197 -21.89 7.65 3.83
N SER A 198 -22.53 8.50 3.02
CA SER A 198 -23.80 8.19 2.38
C SER A 198 -23.70 6.98 1.43
N ASP A 199 -22.64 6.89 0.64
CA ASP A 199 -22.38 5.72 -0.22
C ASP A 199 -22.23 4.44 0.62
N ILE A 200 -21.56 4.50 1.77
CA ILE A 200 -21.44 3.38 2.72
C ILE A 200 -22.81 2.96 3.25
N GLU A 201 -23.66 3.90 3.65
CA GLU A 201 -25.02 3.62 4.13
C GLU A 201 -25.91 3.02 3.04
N ALA A 202 -25.79 3.50 1.81
CA ALA A 202 -26.49 2.96 0.64
C ALA A 202 -26.09 1.50 0.37
N ILE A 203 -24.80 1.16 0.51
CA ILE A 203 -24.35 -0.23 0.38
C ILE A 203 -24.86 -1.09 1.55
N LYS A 204 -24.84 -0.59 2.79
CA LYS A 204 -25.35 -1.30 3.98
C LYS A 204 -26.84 -1.60 3.88
N SER A 205 -27.62 -0.65 3.39
CA SER A 205 -29.07 -0.77 3.19
C SER A 205 -29.46 -1.60 1.96
N GLY A 206 -28.49 -2.00 1.13
CA GLY A 206 -28.75 -2.75 -0.10
C GLY A 206 -29.23 -1.89 -1.27
N ASN A 207 -29.25 -0.56 -1.12
CA ASN A 207 -29.62 0.40 -2.17
C ASN A 207 -28.53 0.56 -3.23
N MET A 208 -27.29 0.15 -2.93
CA MET A 208 -26.18 0.08 -3.89
C MET A 208 -25.55 -1.31 -3.91
N ALA A 209 -25.10 -1.73 -5.10
CA ALA A 209 -24.39 -3.00 -5.25
C ALA A 209 -23.11 -3.00 -4.42
N LYS A 210 -22.91 -4.05 -3.61
CA LYS A 210 -21.73 -4.26 -2.76
C LYS A 210 -20.41 -4.13 -3.53
N ASN A 211 -20.39 -4.53 -4.81
CA ASN A 211 -19.26 -4.27 -5.68
C ASN A 211 -19.73 -3.56 -6.96
N ALA A 212 -19.90 -2.24 -6.86
CA ALA A 212 -20.30 -1.38 -7.96
C ALA A 212 -19.40 -1.52 -9.21
N ARG A 213 -18.13 -1.90 -9.04
CA ARG A 213 -17.21 -2.17 -10.15
C ARG A 213 -17.57 -3.45 -10.89
N ILE A 214 -17.89 -4.53 -10.17
CA ILE A 214 -18.39 -5.78 -10.78
C ILE A 214 -19.76 -5.53 -11.42
N ALA A 215 -20.66 -4.81 -10.76
CA ALA A 215 -21.96 -4.47 -11.34
C ALA A 215 -21.82 -3.69 -12.65
N LYS A 216 -20.94 -2.68 -12.69
CA LYS A 216 -20.66 -1.90 -13.90
C LYS A 216 -20.01 -2.74 -15.01
N ALA A 217 -19.11 -3.67 -14.65
CA ALA A 217 -18.53 -4.60 -15.61
C ALA A 217 -19.57 -5.58 -16.18
N LEU A 218 -20.47 -6.09 -15.34
CA LEU A 218 -21.60 -6.92 -15.75
C LEU A 218 -22.58 -6.16 -16.65
N ASP A 219 -22.88 -4.90 -16.34
CA ASP A 219 -23.73 -4.06 -17.19
C ASP A 219 -23.08 -3.76 -18.56
N SER A 220 -21.75 -3.63 -18.60
CA SER A 220 -21.01 -3.48 -19.88
C SER A 220 -20.91 -4.77 -20.70
N LEU A 221 -21.25 -5.91 -20.11
CA LEU A 221 -21.25 -7.24 -20.75
C LEU A 221 -22.61 -7.61 -21.36
N LYS A 222 -23.60 -6.71 -21.38
CA LYS A 222 -24.91 -6.98 -21.99
C LYS A 222 -24.74 -7.31 -23.49
N PRO A 223 -25.12 -8.52 -23.96
CA PRO A 223 -24.97 -8.90 -25.36
C PRO A 223 -25.86 -8.04 -26.26
N THR A 224 -25.27 -7.32 -27.21
CA THR A 224 -25.96 -6.78 -28.40
C THR A 224 -26.17 -7.89 -29.42
N MET A 225 -26.98 -8.89 -29.08
CA MET A 225 -27.48 -9.85 -30.07
C MET A 225 -29.00 -9.71 -30.11
N ASP A 226 -29.48 -8.91 -31.05
CA ASP A 226 -30.88 -8.84 -31.41
C ASP A 226 -31.22 -10.14 -32.15
N TYR A 227 -31.82 -11.12 -31.46
CA TYR A 227 -32.06 -12.47 -31.99
C TYR A 227 -33.21 -12.56 -33.02
N HIS A 228 -33.73 -11.44 -33.50
CA HIS A 228 -34.94 -11.40 -34.32
C HIS A 228 -34.74 -11.27 -35.84
N GLU A 229 -33.51 -11.25 -36.37
CA GLU A 229 -33.30 -11.16 -37.84
C GLU A 229 -33.09 -12.50 -38.57
N TYR A 230 -33.16 -13.66 -37.89
CA TYR A 230 -32.97 -14.98 -38.53
C TYR A 230 -34.26 -15.80 -38.71
N SER A 231 -35.38 -15.16 -39.03
CA SER A 231 -36.61 -15.89 -39.42
C SER A 231 -37.35 -15.26 -40.61
N GLY A 232 -36.60 -14.82 -41.62
CA GLY A 232 -37.16 -14.31 -42.86
C GLY A 232 -36.23 -14.57 -44.04
N ASN A 233 -36.09 -15.84 -44.44
CA ASN A 233 -35.72 -16.27 -45.79
C ASN A 233 -35.86 -17.80 -45.89
N GLN A 234 -37.09 -18.24 -46.18
CA GLN A 234 -37.35 -19.49 -46.89
C GLN A 234 -38.19 -19.16 -48.12
#